data_AF-A0A1M7SKZ9-F1
#
_entry.id   AF-A0A1M7SKZ9-F1
#
_cell.length_a   1.000
_cell.length_b   1.000
_cell.length_c   1.000
_cell.angle_alpha   90.00
_cell.angle_beta   90.00
_cell.angle_gamma   90.00
#
_symmetry.space_group_name_H-M   'P 1'
#
loop_
_entity.id
_entity.type
_entity.pdbx_description
1 polymer ?
#
loop_
_entity_poly.entity_id
_entity_poly.type
_entity_poly.pdbx_seq_one_letter_code
_entity_poly.pdbx_strand_id
1 'polypeptide(L)'
;MSVIASLKLIEFKPQNASSAIFVHRRKLADKIAQQINLASDLVYTPTKIVTVTAENGTAQRREVAKRIKRWWVTNADGSVQLTVRYGSKPIEFAKGKNTIELASGSEISSTLTAISDAVMNGELDAAIAACASFGRRIMKG
;
A
#
# COMPACT_ATOMS: atom_id res chain seq x y z
N MET A 1 38.01 17.81 -12.10
CA MET A 1 37.34 16.66 -12.75
C MET A 1 35.84 16.85 -12.67
N SER A 2 35.12 16.56 -13.75
CA SER A 2 33.67 16.79 -13.83
C SER A 2 32.89 15.59 -13.29
N VAL A 3 31.99 15.81 -12.32
CA VAL A 3 31.12 14.81 -11.70
C VAL A 3 30.24 14.08 -12.73
N ILE A 4 29.90 14.75 -13.82
CA ILE A 4 29.06 14.21 -14.89
C ILE A 4 29.77 13.04 -15.60
N ALA A 5 31.11 13.02 -15.64
CA ALA A 5 31.89 11.95 -16.28
C ALA A 5 31.93 10.64 -15.47
N SER A 6 31.65 10.69 -14.16
CA SER A 6 31.58 9.48 -13.31
C SER A 6 30.21 8.81 -13.31
N LEU A 7 29.20 9.42 -13.94
CA LEU A 7 27.84 8.90 -13.95
C LEU A 7 27.59 8.04 -15.18
N LYS A 8 26.88 6.92 -14.98
CA LYS A 8 26.39 6.09 -16.08
C LYS A 8 25.21 6.79 -16.75
N LEU A 9 25.49 7.53 -17.82
CA LEU A 9 24.47 8.17 -18.64
C LEU A 9 23.84 7.11 -19.56
N ILE A 10 22.55 6.85 -19.35
CA ILE A 10 21.74 5.98 -20.22
C ILE A 10 20.65 6.81 -20.89
N GLU A 11 20.28 6.41 -22.11
CA GLU A 11 19.14 6.97 -22.81
C GLU A 11 17.85 6.71 -22.00
N PHE A 12 17.04 7.75 -21.80
CA PHE A 12 15.74 7.63 -21.16
C PHE A 12 14.82 6.80 -22.05
N LYS A 13 14.80 5.48 -21.82
CA LYS A 13 13.83 4.57 -22.42
C LYS A 13 12.67 4.44 -21.45
N PRO A 14 11.52 5.10 -21.69
CA PRO A 14 10.35 4.85 -20.88
C PRO A 14 9.95 3.38 -21.10
N GLN A 15 10.36 2.48 -20.22
CA GLN A 15 9.68 1.21 -20.05
C GLN A 15 8.24 1.59 -19.75
N ASN A 16 7.32 1.31 -20.69
CA ASN A 16 5.91 1.69 -20.62
C ASN A 16 5.43 1.82 -19.17
N ALA A 17 5.43 3.06 -18.67
CA ALA A 17 5.03 3.39 -17.30
C ALA A 17 3.51 3.17 -17.09
N SER A 18 2.84 2.61 -18.09
CA SER A 18 1.44 2.22 -18.13
C SER A 18 1.22 0.70 -18.01
N SER A 19 2.23 -0.12 -17.72
CA SER A 19 1.95 -1.53 -17.42
C SER A 19 1.07 -1.58 -16.16
N ALA A 20 -0.07 -2.27 -16.25
CA ALA A 20 -1.01 -2.38 -15.13
C ALA A 20 -0.32 -2.86 -13.85
N ILE A 21 0.74 -3.65 -14.00
CA ILE A 21 1.65 -4.13 -12.95
C ILE A 21 2.28 -2.96 -12.18
N PHE A 22 2.87 -1.97 -12.84
CA PHE A 22 3.50 -0.84 -12.14
C PHE A 22 2.48 -0.02 -11.34
N VAL A 23 1.28 0.16 -11.91
CA VAL A 23 0.17 0.82 -11.20
C VAL A 23 -0.26 0.02 -9.96
N HIS A 24 -0.28 -1.32 -10.07
CA HIS A 24 -0.58 -2.21 -8.95
C HIS A 24 0.47 -2.16 -7.85
N ARG A 25 1.76 -2.22 -8.21
CA ARG A 25 2.89 -2.09 -7.28
C ARG A 25 2.85 -0.77 -6.54
N ARG A 26 2.75 0.36 -7.26
CA ARG A 26 2.66 1.70 -6.67
C ARG A 26 1.48 1.84 -5.70
N LYS A 27 0.29 1.36 -6.09
CA LYS A 27 -0.89 1.38 -5.21
C LYS A 27 -0.67 0.63 -3.90
N LEU A 28 -0.01 -0.53 -3.96
CA LEU A 28 0.27 -1.30 -2.76
C LEU A 28 1.35 -0.64 -1.91
N ALA A 29 2.44 -0.16 -2.52
CA ALA A 29 3.50 0.58 -1.84
C ALA A 29 2.97 1.83 -1.13
N ASP A 30 2.12 2.63 -1.78
CA ASP A 30 1.48 3.81 -1.19
C ASP A 30 0.62 3.46 0.04
N LYS A 31 -0.01 2.26 0.02
CA LYS A 31 -0.80 1.76 1.14
C LYS A 31 0.07 1.24 2.27
N ILE A 32 1.16 0.56 1.95
CA ILE A 32 2.16 0.10 2.92
C ILE A 32 2.79 1.31 3.64
N ALA A 33 3.16 2.36 2.92
CA ALA A 33 3.69 3.59 3.51
C ALA A 33 2.69 4.23 4.51
N GLN A 34 1.40 4.25 4.17
CA GLN A 34 0.35 4.69 5.11
C GLN A 34 0.28 3.83 6.37
N GLN A 35 0.51 2.52 6.26
CA GLN A 35 0.52 1.60 7.41
C GLN A 35 1.78 1.76 8.26
N ILE A 36 2.94 2.03 7.65
CA ILE A 36 4.17 2.36 8.38
C ILE A 36 3.96 3.63 9.22
N ASN A 37 3.40 4.69 8.61
CA ASN A 37 3.08 5.91 9.34
C ASN A 37 2.09 5.66 10.49
N LEU A 38 1.08 4.80 10.28
CA LEU A 38 0.12 4.42 11.32
C LEU A 38 0.73 3.55 12.43
N ALA A 39 1.79 2.79 12.13
CA ALA A 39 2.53 2.00 13.10
C ALA A 39 3.44 2.88 13.95
N SER A 40 4.06 3.89 13.34
CA SER A 40 4.91 4.87 14.03
C SER A 40 4.11 5.88 14.85
N ASP A 41 2.93 6.29 14.36
CA ASP A 41 2.04 7.24 15.05
C ASP A 41 0.61 6.70 15.09
N LEU A 42 0.17 6.34 16.30
CA LEU A 42 -1.19 5.83 16.55
C LEU A 42 -2.28 6.87 16.28
N VAL A 43 -1.94 8.17 16.29
CA VAL A 43 -2.84 9.30 16.03
C VAL A 43 -2.84 9.69 14.54
N TYR A 44 -2.07 8.99 13.69
CA TYR A 44 -1.97 9.29 12.27
C TYR A 44 -3.34 9.21 11.56
N THR A 45 -3.92 10.39 11.27
CA THR A 45 -5.13 10.54 10.47
C THR A 45 -4.81 11.29 9.17
N PRO A 46 -4.52 10.59 8.06
CA PRO A 46 -4.32 11.28 6.79
C PRO A 46 -5.62 11.95 6.37
N THR A 47 -5.55 13.14 5.78
CA THR A 47 -6.72 13.83 5.26
C THR A 47 -6.99 13.37 3.82
N LYS A 48 -8.27 13.44 3.41
CA LYS A 48 -8.70 13.32 2.02
C LYS A 48 -9.49 14.56 1.66
N ILE A 49 -9.28 15.09 0.46
CA ILE A 49 -10.10 16.18 -0.05
C ILE A 49 -11.41 15.58 -0.56
N VAL A 50 -12.53 16.05 -0.03
CA VAL A 50 -13.87 15.73 -0.52
C VAL A 50 -14.55 17.02 -0.97
N THR A 51 -15.23 16.93 -2.10
CA THR A 51 -16.10 18.00 -2.58
C THR A 51 -17.47 17.80 -1.93
N VAL A 52 -17.89 18.74 -1.10
CA VAL A 52 -19.20 18.76 -0.45
C VAL A 52 -20.01 19.89 -1.07
N THR A 53 -21.19 19.57 -1.58
CA THR A 53 -22.15 20.59 -2.04
C THR A 53 -22.80 21.21 -0.81
N ALA A 54 -22.60 22.50 -0.60
CA ALA A 54 -23.26 23.24 0.46
C ALA A 54 -24.74 23.49 0.12
N GLU A 55 -25.56 23.84 1.12
CA GLU A 55 -27.00 24.10 0.96
C GLU A 55 -27.33 25.18 -0.10
N ASN A 56 -26.37 26.05 -0.39
CA ASN A 56 -26.45 27.07 -1.43
C ASN A 56 -26.08 26.58 -2.86
N GLY A 57 -25.94 25.27 -3.06
CA GLY A 57 -25.60 24.67 -4.36
C GLY A 57 -24.13 24.81 -4.78
N THR A 58 -23.27 25.43 -3.95
CA THR A 58 -21.86 25.62 -4.28
C THR A 58 -21.02 24.43 -3.83
N ALA A 59 -20.18 23.90 -4.72
CA ALA A 59 -19.25 22.82 -4.41
C ALA A 59 -18.03 23.34 -3.65
N GLN A 60 -17.87 22.95 -2.37
CA GLN A 60 -16.70 23.28 -1.56
C GLN A 60 -15.75 22.09 -1.42
N ARG A 61 -14.45 22.30 -1.64
CA ARG A 61 -13.42 21.32 -1.31
C ARG A 61 -13.08 21.42 0.18
N ARG A 62 -13.31 20.35 0.95
CA ARG A 62 -12.92 20.24 2.35
C ARG A 62 -11.97 19.07 2.58
N GLU A 63 -11.00 19.26 3.46
CA GLU A 63 -10.16 18.19 3.97
C GLU A 63 -10.87 17.45 5.10
N VAL A 64 -11.09 16.16 4.93
CA VAL A 64 -11.73 15.29 5.93
C VAL A 64 -10.78 14.18 6.31
N ALA A 65 -10.68 13.89 7.61
CA ALA A 65 -9.88 12.77 8.11
C ALA A 65 -10.31 11.45 7.46
N LYS A 66 -9.34 10.76 6.87
CA LYS A 66 -9.50 9.46 6.25
C LYS A 66 -9.22 8.39 7.29
N ARG A 67 -10.24 7.63 7.67
CA ARG A 67 -10.04 6.43 8.50
C ARG A 67 -9.24 5.39 7.71
N ILE A 68 -8.07 5.01 8.21
CA ILE A 68 -7.31 3.88 7.71
C ILE A 68 -7.67 2.65 8.54
N LYS A 69 -8.02 1.55 7.87
CA LYS A 69 -8.12 0.26 8.53
C LYS A 69 -6.71 -0.23 8.83
N ARG A 70 -6.41 -0.40 10.12
CA ARG A 70 -5.17 -1.02 10.60
C ARG A 70 -5.08 -2.45 10.08
N TRP A 71 -3.89 -2.83 9.62
CA TRP A 71 -3.64 -4.14 9.01
C TRP A 71 -3.14 -5.20 9.99
N TRP A 72 -2.89 -4.82 11.24
CA TRP A 72 -2.43 -5.74 12.27
C TRP A 72 -3.33 -5.71 13.50
N VAL A 73 -3.28 -6.81 14.25
CA VAL A 73 -3.89 -6.98 15.56
C VAL A 73 -2.83 -7.44 16.53
N THR A 74 -2.78 -6.84 17.72
CA THR A 74 -1.94 -7.29 18.83
C THR A 74 -2.74 -8.27 19.67
N ASN A 75 -2.20 -9.45 19.88
CA ASN A 75 -2.77 -10.49 20.74
C ASN A 75 -2.49 -10.20 22.22
N ALA A 76 -3.19 -10.90 23.11
CA ALA A 76 -2.99 -10.77 24.55
C ALA A 76 -1.55 -11.10 24.99
N ASP A 77 -0.90 -12.03 24.28
CA ASP A 77 0.48 -12.45 24.55
C ASP A 77 1.54 -11.47 24.02
N GLY A 78 1.12 -10.35 23.41
CA GLY A 78 2.00 -9.35 22.82
C GLY A 78 2.44 -9.64 21.38
N SER A 79 2.17 -10.85 20.86
CA SER A 79 2.39 -11.20 19.46
C SER A 79 1.47 -10.39 18.54
N VAL A 80 1.92 -10.15 17.31
CA VAL A 80 1.18 -9.34 16.34
C VAL A 80 0.88 -10.15 15.10
N GLN A 81 -0.38 -10.14 14.67
CA GLN A 81 -0.82 -10.72 13.42
C GLN A 81 -0.98 -9.62 12.38
N LEU A 82 -0.10 -9.59 11.38
CA LEU A 82 -0.09 -8.60 10.29
C LEU A 82 -0.69 -9.20 9.01
N THR A 83 -1.74 -8.58 8.48
CA THR A 83 -2.38 -8.97 7.22
C THR A 83 -2.23 -7.87 6.17
N VAL A 84 -1.42 -8.11 5.14
CA VAL A 84 -1.27 -7.16 4.02
C VAL A 84 -2.47 -7.25 3.07
N ARG A 85 -3.02 -6.10 2.67
CA ARG A 85 -4.25 -6.05 1.85
C ARG A 85 -4.05 -5.28 0.56
N TYR A 86 -4.54 -5.84 -0.54
CA TYR A 86 -4.70 -5.13 -1.81
C TYR A 86 -6.19 -4.85 -2.05
N GLY A 87 -6.57 -3.57 -1.98
CA GLY A 87 -7.98 -3.17 -2.01
C GLY A 87 -8.73 -3.68 -0.79
N SER A 88 -9.81 -4.43 -1.00
CA SER A 88 -10.60 -5.05 0.07
C SER A 88 -10.05 -6.40 0.54
N LYS A 89 -9.17 -7.04 -0.24
CA LYS A 89 -8.74 -8.43 0.00
C LYS A 89 -7.35 -8.53 0.64
N PRO A 90 -7.14 -9.50 1.54
CA PRO A 90 -5.81 -9.85 2.01
C PRO A 90 -5.02 -10.54 0.88
N ILE A 91 -3.72 -10.26 0.81
CA ILE A 91 -2.79 -10.92 -0.10
C ILE A 91 -2.36 -12.24 0.54
N GLU A 92 -2.42 -13.33 -0.22
CA GLU A 92 -1.86 -14.61 0.20
C GLU A 92 -0.37 -14.66 -0.17
N PHE A 93 0.49 -14.87 0.83
CA PHE A 93 1.94 -15.06 0.64
C PHE A 93 2.29 -16.51 0.33
N ALA A 94 1.47 -17.44 0.85
CA ALA A 94 1.47 -18.84 0.50
C ALA A 94 0.03 -19.35 0.48
N LYS A 95 -0.19 -20.55 -0.07
CA LYS A 95 -1.52 -21.15 -0.20
C LYS A 95 -2.26 -21.15 1.15
N GLY A 96 -3.33 -20.36 1.27
CA GLY A 96 -4.13 -20.24 2.50
C GLY A 96 -3.47 -19.47 3.64
N LYS A 97 -2.28 -18.88 3.43
CA LYS A 97 -1.56 -18.08 4.43
C LYS A 97 -1.46 -16.63 3.99
N ASN A 98 -2.20 -15.77 4.67
CA ASN A 98 -2.30 -14.34 4.39
C ASN A 98 -1.88 -13.44 5.57
N THR A 99 -1.44 -14.07 6.66
CA THR A 99 -1.10 -13.41 7.92
C THR A 99 0.34 -13.73 8.27
N ILE A 100 1.09 -12.69 8.62
CA ILE A 100 2.46 -12.77 9.09
C ILE A 100 2.40 -12.60 10.60
N GLU A 101 2.91 -13.57 11.33
CA GLU A 101 3.07 -13.49 12.78
C GLU A 101 4.38 -12.79 13.09
N LEU A 102 4.31 -11.78 13.95
CA LEU A 102 5.43 -10.99 14.44
C LEU A 102 5.49 -11.14 15.96
N ALA A 103 6.70 -11.10 16.51
CA ALA A 103 6.89 -11.28 17.95
C ALA A 103 6.37 -10.04 18.73
N SER A 104 6.44 -8.86 18.13
CA SER A 104 6.00 -7.63 18.78
C SER A 104 5.64 -6.51 17.79
N GLY A 105 5.04 -5.44 18.30
CA GLY A 105 4.65 -4.28 17.49
C GLY A 105 5.82 -3.50 16.87
N SER A 106 7.03 -3.61 17.40
CA SER A 106 8.20 -2.89 16.86
C SER A 106 8.64 -3.44 15.50
N GLU A 107 8.34 -4.71 15.21
CA GLU A 107 8.70 -5.37 13.96
C GLU A 107 7.80 -4.93 12.80
N ILE A 108 6.60 -4.42 13.08
CA ILE A 108 5.57 -4.10 12.07
C ILE A 108 6.14 -3.17 10.98
N SER A 109 6.77 -2.06 11.37
CA SER A 109 7.30 -1.07 10.43
C SER A 109 8.44 -1.64 9.58
N SER A 110 9.28 -2.49 10.18
CA SER A 110 10.38 -3.15 9.47
C SER A 110 9.85 -4.17 8.46
N THR A 111 8.91 -5.02 8.88
CA THR A 111 8.27 -6.02 8.01
C THR A 111 7.51 -5.36 6.86
N LEU A 112 6.77 -4.29 7.13
CA LEU A 112 6.07 -3.54 6.09
C LEU A 112 7.04 -2.93 5.06
N THR A 113 8.17 -2.40 5.51
CA THR A 113 9.23 -1.89 4.61
C THR A 113 9.78 -3.01 3.72
N ALA A 114 10.12 -4.16 4.29
CA ALA A 114 10.61 -5.31 3.52
C ALA A 114 9.60 -5.79 2.48
N ILE A 115 8.30 -5.81 2.82
CA ILE A 115 7.24 -6.15 1.87
C ILE A 115 7.14 -5.08 0.77
N SER A 116 7.28 -3.80 1.10
CA SER A 116 7.30 -2.72 0.10
C SER A 116 8.41 -2.93 -0.92
N ASP A 117 9.61 -3.29 -0.46
CA ASP A 117 10.75 -3.55 -1.34
C ASP A 117 10.50 -4.77 -2.24
N ALA A 118 10.00 -5.87 -1.68
CA ALA A 118 9.61 -7.06 -2.44
C ALA A 118 8.54 -6.75 -3.50
N VAL A 119 7.56 -5.88 -3.19
CA VAL A 119 6.56 -5.40 -4.16
C VAL A 119 7.23 -4.59 -5.28
N MET A 120 8.14 -3.70 -4.94
CA MET A 120 8.83 -2.87 -5.94
C MET A 120 9.73 -3.71 -6.86
N ASN A 121 10.35 -4.76 -6.31
CA ASN A 121 11.12 -5.76 -7.07
C ASN A 121 10.23 -6.67 -7.92
N GLY A 122 8.92 -6.74 -7.66
CA GLY A 122 7.96 -7.50 -8.44
C GLY A 122 7.69 -8.92 -7.97
N GLU A 123 8.19 -9.29 -6.80
CA GLU A 123 8.03 -10.65 -6.23
C GLU A 123 6.55 -10.97 -5.94
N LEU A 124 5.76 -9.95 -5.65
CA LEU A 124 4.34 -10.06 -5.29
C LEU A 124 3.39 -9.84 -6.47
N ASP A 125 3.88 -9.65 -7.69
CA ASP A 125 3.05 -9.29 -8.85
C ASP A 125 1.94 -10.30 -9.13
N ALA A 126 2.25 -11.60 -9.06
CA ALA A 126 1.28 -12.67 -9.28
C ALA A 126 0.17 -12.64 -8.22
N ALA A 127 0.53 -12.43 -6.96
CA ALA A 127 -0.42 -12.36 -5.85
C ALA A 127 -1.32 -11.12 -5.95
N ILE A 128 -0.75 -9.97 -6.36
CA ILE A 128 -1.50 -8.74 -6.58
C ILE A 128 -2.44 -8.88 -7.79
N ALA A 129 -1.97 -9.47 -8.90
CA ALA A 129 -2.78 -9.71 -10.09
C ALA A 129 -3.97 -10.63 -9.79
N ALA A 130 -3.75 -11.70 -9.00
CA ALA A 130 -4.82 -12.58 -8.53
C ALA A 130 -5.88 -11.80 -7.74
N CYS A 131 -5.47 -10.94 -6.80
CA CYS A 131 -6.37 -10.08 -6.06
C CYS A 131 -7.11 -9.07 -6.96
N ALA A 132 -6.41 -8.45 -7.91
CA ALA A 132 -6.96 -7.43 -8.80
C ALA A 132 -7.99 -8.01 -9.79
N SER A 133 -7.77 -9.23 -10.28
CA SER A 133 -8.70 -9.92 -11.20
C SER A 133 -10.07 -10.16 -10.56
N PHE A 134 -10.10 -10.43 -9.26
CA PHE A 134 -11.34 -10.68 -8.53
C PHE A 134 -12.18 -9.41 -8.36
N GLY A 135 -11.54 -8.27 -8.07
CA GLY A 135 -12.24 -6.98 -7.93
C GLY A 135 -13.00 -6.58 -9.19
N ARG A 136 -12.45 -6.88 -10.38
CA ARG A 136 -13.13 -6.64 -11.66
C ARG A 136 -14.35 -7.53 -11.90
N ARG A 137 -14.41 -8.71 -11.26
CA ARG A 137 -15.52 -9.66 -11.44
C ARG A 137 -16.78 -9.23 -10.69
N ILE A 138 -16.62 -8.56 -9.54
CA ILE A 138 -17.74 -8.09 -8.72
C ILE A 138 -18.47 -6.91 -9.38
N MET A 139 -17.77 -6.05 -10.13
CA MET A 139 -18.38 -4.90 -10.83
C MET A 139 -19.20 -5.26 -12.08
N LYS A 140 -19.22 -6.53 -12.49
CA LYS A 140 -20.01 -7.02 -13.64
C LYS A 140 -21.24 -7.83 -13.24
N GLY A 141 -21.60 -7.83 -11.95
CA GLY A 141 -22.81 -8.46 -11.42
C GLY A 141 -23.93 -7.47 -11.23
#